data_AF-K1S759-F1
#
_entry.id   AF-K1S759-F1
#
_cell.length_a   1.000
_cell.length_b   1.000
_cell.length_c   1.000
_cell.angle_alpha   90.00
_cell.angle_beta   90.00
_cell.angle_gamma   90.00
#
_symmetry.space_group_name_H-M   'P 1'
#
loop_
_entity.id
_entity.type
_entity.pdbx_description
1 polymer ?
#
loop_
_entity_poly.entity_id
_entity_poly.type
_entity_poly.pdbx_seq_one_letter_code
_entity_poly.pdbx_strand_id
1 'polypeptide(L)' 'VIFSSGLLAEALSRLDEREREMIYLSFFKRIPQHEIGRQYGRSRSTAGYHIRKVLRQLQAEMEGMAYEK' A
#
# COMPACT_ATOMS: atom_id res chain seq x y z
N VAL A 1 -7.38 -13.94 10.61
CA VAL A 1 -6.63 -13.81 9.34
C VAL A 1 -5.16 -13.63 9.69
N ILE A 2 -4.33 -14.65 9.44
CA ILE A 2 -2.88 -14.61 9.66
C ILE A 2 -2.26 -14.55 8.26
N PHE A 3 -2.13 -13.35 7.70
CA PHE A 3 -1.39 -13.20 6.44
C PHE A 3 0.08 -13.52 6.73
N SER A 4 0.62 -14.56 6.09
CA SER A 4 2.05 -14.86 6.19
C SER A 4 2.85 -13.77 5.49
N SER A 5 4.07 -13.51 5.96
CA SER A 5 4.97 -12.52 5.35
C SER A 5 5.22 -12.77 3.86
N GLY A 6 5.13 -14.03 3.41
CA GLY A 6 5.30 -14.41 2.00
C GLY A 6 4.19 -13.88 1.08
N LEU A 7 2.92 -14.05 1.44
CA LEU A 7 1.79 -13.56 0.62
C LEU A 7 1.78 -12.03 0.53
N LEU A 8 2.10 -11.37 1.64
CA LEU A 8 2.21 -9.91 1.66
C LEU A 8 3.40 -9.41 0.82
N ALA A 9 4.55 -10.09 0.89
CA ALA A 9 5.70 -9.74 0.08
C ALA A 9 5.41 -9.91 -1.42
N GLU A 10 4.69 -10.97 -1.79
CA GLU A 10 4.27 -11.18 -3.18
C GLU A 10 3.29 -10.10 -3.65
N ALA A 11 2.26 -9.77 -2.87
CA ALA A 11 1.33 -8.68 -3.21
C ALA A 11 2.05 -7.32 -3.35
N LEU A 12 2.97 -7.00 -2.43
CA LEU A 12 3.77 -5.78 -2.50
C LEU A 12 4.70 -5.73 -3.72
N SER A 13 5.13 -6.88 -4.25
CA SER A 13 5.96 -6.96 -5.45
C SER A 13 5.20 -6.58 -6.74
N ARG A 14 3.87 -6.70 -6.73
CA ARG A 14 2.99 -6.38 -7.86
C ARG A 14 2.61 -4.90 -7.94
N LEU A 15 2.87 -4.13 -6.86
CA LEU A 15 2.70 -2.69 -6.85
C LEU A 15 3.80 -1.98 -7.64
N ASP A 16 3.45 -0.82 -8.21
CA ASP A 16 4.47 0.09 -8.72
C ASP A 16 5.35 0.65 -7.59
N GLU A 17 6.53 1.17 -7.94
CA GLU A 17 7.50 1.65 -6.97
C GLU A 17 6.95 2.77 -6.07
N ARG A 18 6.14 3.66 -6.65
CA ARG A 18 5.58 4.81 -5.94
C ARG A 18 4.50 4.38 -4.95
N GLU A 19 3.63 3.46 -5.35
CA GLU A 19 2.59 2.89 -4.50
C GLU A 19 3.21 2.12 -3.33
N ARG A 20 4.25 1.33 -3.59
CA ARG A 20 5.01 0.63 -2.56
C ARG A 20 5.68 1.62 -1.59
N GLU A 21 6.30 2.68 -2.10
CA GLU A 21 6.91 3.73 -1.27
C GLU A 21 5.87 4.46 -0.40
N MET A 22 4.71 4.82 -0.96
CA MET A 22 3.64 5.46 -0.19
C MET A 22 3.13 4.59 0.97
N ILE A 23 3.00 3.27 0.75
CA ILE A 23 2.65 2.32 1.83
C ILE A 23 3.75 2.24 2.87
N TYR A 24 5.02 2.17 2.44
CA TYR A 24 6.16 2.17 3.34
C TYR A 24 6.17 3.39 4.27
N LEU A 25 6.06 4.59 3.69
CA LEU A 25 6.04 5.84 4.43
C LEU A 25 4.86 5.91 5.40
N SER A 26 3.67 5.50 4.95
CA SER A 26 2.45 5.58 5.75
C SER A 26 2.40 4.58 6.92
N PHE A 27 2.76 3.31 6.71
CA PHE A 27 2.54 2.25 7.70
C PHE A 27 3.80 1.87 8.49
N PHE A 28 4.97 1.90 7.84
CA PHE A 28 6.23 1.51 8.47
C PHE A 28 6.94 2.71 9.09
N LYS A 29 6.95 3.86 8.40
CA LYS A 29 7.53 5.10 8.93
C LYS A 29 6.54 5.99 9.67
N ARG A 30 5.23 5.69 9.57
CA ARG A 30 4.15 6.46 10.21
C ARG A 30 4.16 7.95 9.83
N ILE A 31 4.61 8.27 8.63
CA ILE A 31 4.64 9.64 8.13
C ILE A 31 3.20 10.08 7.83
N PRO A 32 2.76 11.27 8.28
CA PRO A 32 1.43 11.78 8.00
C PRO A 32 1.15 11.93 6.49
N GLN A 33 -0.09 11.64 6.08
CA GLN A 33 -0.52 11.73 4.66
C GLN A 33 -0.24 13.10 4.00
N HIS A 34 -0.27 14.18 4.79
CA HIS A 34 -0.02 15.51 4.27
C HIS A 34 1.49 15.78 4.04
N GLU A 35 2.38 15.13 4.79
CA GLU A 35 3.84 15.14 4.53
C GLU A 35 4.18 14.26 3.33
N ILE A 36 3.58 13.07 3.24
CA ILE A 36 3.69 12.20 2.05
C ILE A 36 3.21 12.96 0.81
N GLY A 37 2.05 13.62 0.88
CA GLY A 37 1.55 14.45 -0.22
C GLY A 37 2.55 15.54 -0.65
N ARG A 38 3.16 16.23 0.30
CA ARG A 38 4.19 17.25 0.03
C ARG A 38 5.39 16.69 -0.74
N GLN A 39 5.88 15.49 -0.41
CA GLN A 39 6.99 14.85 -1.11
C GLN A 39 6.69 14.61 -2.61
N TYR A 40 5.42 14.40 -2.96
CA TYR A 40 5.01 14.17 -4.36
C TYR A 40 4.34 15.39 -5.02
N GLY A 41 4.38 16.58 -4.40
CA GLY A 41 3.69 17.76 -4.92
C GLY A 41 2.16 17.59 -5.00
N ARG A 42 1.58 16.82 -4.08
CA ARG A 42 0.14 16.50 -4.02
C ARG A 42 -0.49 16.98 -2.71
N SER A 43 -1.81 17.14 -2.73
CA SER A 43 -2.58 17.43 -1.52
C SER A 43 -2.59 16.22 -0.58
N ARG A 44 -2.91 16.47 0.70
CA ARG A 44 -3.19 15.41 1.68
C ARG A 44 -4.25 14.43 1.16
N SER A 45 -5.33 14.93 0.56
CA SER A 45 -6.45 14.11 0.12
C SER A 45 -6.05 13.19 -1.03
N THR A 46 -5.25 13.67 -1.99
CA THR A 46 -4.69 12.84 -3.07
C THR A 46 -3.78 11.74 -2.52
N ALA A 47 -2.84 12.07 -1.63
CA ALA A 47 -1.98 11.07 -1.00
C ALA A 47 -2.80 10.01 -0.23
N GLY A 48 -3.77 10.45 0.57
CA GLY A 48 -4.67 9.55 1.29
C GLY A 48 -5.52 8.68 0.36
N TYR A 49 -5.96 9.19 -0.78
CA TYR A 49 -6.69 8.41 -1.79
C TYR A 49 -5.83 7.29 -2.36
N HIS A 50 -4.59 7.58 -2.78
CA HIS A 50 -3.67 6.58 -3.31
C HIS A 50 -3.37 5.50 -2.26
N ILE A 51 -3.05 5.89 -1.02
CA ILE A 51 -2.80 4.92 0.07
C ILE A 51 -4.01 3.99 0.25
N ARG A 52 -5.24 4.53 0.32
CA ARG A 52 -6.45 3.68 0.46
C ARG A 52 -6.73 2.82 -0.76
N LYS A 53 -6.42 3.31 -1.97
CA LYS A 53 -6.57 2.53 -3.20
C LYS A 53 -5.64 1.32 -3.17
N VAL A 54 -4.36 1.54 -2.86
CA VAL A 54 -3.34 0.49 -2.79
C VAL A 54 -3.68 -0.54 -1.70
N LEU A 55 -4.13 -0.11 -0.53
CA LEU A 55 -4.56 -1.05 0.53
C LEU A 55 -5.70 -1.97 0.08
N ARG A 56 -6.68 -1.43 -0.67
CA ARG A 56 -7.78 -2.23 -1.21
C ARG A 56 -7.28 -3.22 -2.27
N GLN A 57 -6.34 -2.81 -3.10
CA GLN A 57 -5.70 -3.70 -4.07
C GLN A 57 -4.94 -4.83 -3.36
N LEU A 58 -4.10 -4.50 -2.36
CA LEU A 58 -3.36 -5.50 -1.59
C LEU A 58 -4.30 -6.49 -0.90
N GLN A 59 -5.42 -6.01 -0.34
CA GLN A 59 -6.43 -6.89 0.24
C GLN A 59 -7.03 -7.84 -0.82
N ALA A 60 -7.46 -7.31 -1.97
CA ALA A 60 -8.06 -8.11 -3.03
C ALA A 60 -7.06 -9.14 -3.61
N GLU A 61 -5.80 -8.75 -3.81
CA GLU A 61 -4.75 -9.65 -4.29
C GLU A 61 -4.47 -10.77 -3.27
N MET A 62 -4.37 -10.44 -1.98
CA MET A 62 -4.15 -11.45 -0.94
C MET A 62 -5.35 -12.37 -0.75
N GLU A 63 -6.57 -11.87 -0.92
CA GLU A 63 -7.79 -12.70 -0.95
C GLU A 63 -7.75 -13.64 -2.17
N GLY A 64 -7.47 -13.13 -3.38
CA GLY A 64 -7.35 -13.96 -4.59
C GLY A 64 -6.28 -15.05 -4.46
N MET A 65 -5.07 -14.69 -4.02
CA MET A 65 -3.97 -15.65 -3.80
C MET A 65 -4.26 -16.69 -2.72
N ALA A 66 -5.18 -16.41 -1.77
CA ALA A 66 -5.59 -17.38 -0.77
C ALA A 66 -6.51 -18.47 -1.36
N TYR A 67 -7.23 -18.20 -2.44
CA TYR A 67 -8.13 -19.15 -3.12
C TYR A 67 -7.48 -19.88 -4.31
N GLU A 68 -6.32 -19.42 -4.79
CA GLU A 68 -5.54 -20.10 -5.84
C GLU A 68 -4.67 -21.27 -5.32
N LYS A 69 -4.74 -21.60 -4.02
CA LYS A 69 -3.98 -22.67 -3.37
C LYS A 69 -4.76 -23.97 -3.17
#